data_AF-A0A3D2FXZ2-F1
#
_entry.id   AF-A0A3D2FXZ2-F1
#
_cell.length_a   1.000
_cell.length_b   1.000
_cell.length_c   1.000
_cell.angle_alpha   90.00
_cell.angle_beta   90.00
_cell.angle_gamma   90.00
#
_symmetry.space_group_name_H-M   'P 1'
#
loop_
_entity.id
_entity.type
_entity.pdbx_description
1 polymer ?
#
loop_
_entity_poly.entity_id
_entity_poly.type
_entity_poly.pdbx_seq_one_letter_code
_entity_poly.pdbx_strand_id
1 'polypeptide(L)'
;MIMRFVYAVINLLILAGLIYLVGRKSIVKIFRSRREKIARELDEAETPFAPEPLPEMPAPDDTALKSELAAAEKDGKAALAELDTQYEADAADQRREMLFTTRAQIIEQVLSLAEQHMRSAEYQASKLARQNAAVEQILAQIHLTPGDVSYISRKGVLYVTLTSAAVLPDETVEKVRKRAEALVAAAGGKISYWVRQKEELIGGLQLRIGDTIYDYTISNKLYRLGKALNDRPLTETDADSIRAGMLDAVRHMKLGIDVFQVGRVLSVSDGICWMDGLADIMYGELVEFVNGERGMVMDIQADRVGCIIFGRYDHVDSYSRVRRLNKMASVPVGEAMLGRVVDALGKPIDGRGRIWSTETRPIEFQAPAIPDRQSVSVPLHTGIKAIDALVPIGRGQRELIIGDRQTGKTAIAIDAILAQKGQNVLCIYVAIG
;
A
#
# COMPACT_ATOMS: atom_id res chain seq x y z
N MET A 1 -54.68 -89.12 -7.77
CA MET A 1 -54.13 -87.96 -8.53
C MET A 1 -55.22 -87.26 -9.37
N ILE A 2 -56.08 -88.00 -10.08
CA ILE A 2 -57.14 -87.44 -10.95
C ILE A 2 -58.18 -86.57 -10.20
N MET A 3 -58.62 -86.99 -9.01
CA MET A 3 -59.72 -86.31 -8.29
C MET A 3 -59.37 -84.91 -7.77
N ARG A 4 -58.09 -84.64 -7.45
CA ARG A 4 -57.62 -83.30 -7.05
C ARG A 4 -57.57 -82.31 -8.22
N PHE A 5 -57.24 -82.80 -9.42
CA PHE A 5 -57.25 -81.99 -10.63
C PHE A 5 -58.68 -81.58 -11.02
N VAL A 6 -59.63 -82.51 -10.92
CA VAL A 6 -61.06 -82.23 -11.19
C VAL A 6 -61.61 -81.17 -10.24
N TYR A 7 -61.31 -81.26 -8.93
CA TYR A 7 -61.73 -80.24 -7.97
C TYR A 7 -61.10 -78.86 -8.23
N ALA A 8 -59.84 -78.81 -8.64
CA ALA A 8 -59.18 -77.56 -8.99
C ALA A 8 -59.82 -76.89 -10.23
N VAL A 9 -60.17 -77.69 -11.24
CA VAL A 9 -60.86 -77.19 -12.45
C VAL A 9 -62.27 -76.70 -12.11
N ILE A 10 -63.01 -77.42 -11.26
CA ILE A 10 -64.35 -76.99 -10.82
C ILE A 10 -64.28 -75.67 -10.03
N ASN A 11 -63.36 -75.54 -9.08
CA ASN A 11 -63.20 -74.29 -8.32
C ASN A 11 -62.74 -73.12 -9.21
N LEU A 12 -61.89 -73.38 -10.21
CA LEU A 12 -61.48 -72.36 -11.19
C LEU A 12 -62.68 -71.88 -12.02
N LEU A 13 -63.54 -72.80 -12.47
CA LEU A 13 -64.74 -72.45 -13.23
C LEU A 13 -65.77 -71.70 -12.39
N ILE A 14 -65.93 -72.06 -11.11
CA ILE A 14 -66.80 -71.33 -10.18
C ILE A 14 -66.26 -69.90 -9.95
N LEU A 15 -64.95 -69.75 -9.70
CA LEU A 15 -64.33 -68.44 -9.50
C LEU A 15 -64.41 -67.58 -10.77
N ALA A 16 -64.15 -68.15 -11.94
CA ALA A 16 -64.27 -67.47 -13.22
C ALA A 16 -65.71 -67.03 -13.50
N GLY A 17 -66.70 -67.88 -13.18
CA GLY A 17 -68.11 -67.55 -13.27
C GLY A 17 -68.52 -66.40 -12.35
N LEU A 18 -68.02 -66.39 -11.11
CA LEU A 18 -68.29 -65.34 -10.13
C LEU A 18 -67.67 -64.00 -10.54
N ILE A 19 -66.44 -64.01 -11.04
CA ILE A 19 -65.76 -62.81 -11.57
C ILE A 19 -66.47 -62.28 -12.82
N TYR A 20 -66.94 -63.16 -13.71
CA TYR A 20 -67.68 -62.74 -14.90
C TYR A 20 -69.05 -62.14 -14.56
N LEU A 21 -69.80 -62.74 -13.63
CA LEU A 21 -71.13 -62.25 -13.23
C LEU A 21 -71.07 -60.93 -12.45
N VAL A 22 -70.13 -60.80 -11.51
CA VAL A 22 -70.01 -59.61 -10.66
C VAL A 22 -69.20 -58.50 -11.35
N GLY A 23 -68.13 -58.87 -12.06
CA GLY A 23 -67.23 -57.94 -12.74
C GLY A 23 -67.86 -57.26 -13.96
N ARG A 24 -68.71 -57.97 -14.71
CA ARG A 24 -69.31 -57.41 -15.94
C ARG A 24 -70.21 -56.21 -15.68
N LYS A 25 -71.04 -56.23 -14.62
CA LYS A 25 -71.91 -55.08 -14.29
C LYS A 25 -71.10 -53.89 -13.80
N SER A 26 -70.09 -54.10 -12.95
CA SER A 26 -69.26 -53.02 -12.42
C SER A 26 -68.38 -52.38 -13.48
N ILE A 27 -67.76 -53.17 -14.37
CA ILE A 27 -66.91 -52.67 -15.45
C ILE A 27 -67.75 -51.89 -16.47
N VAL A 28 -68.91 -52.43 -16.89
CA VAL A 28 -69.81 -51.71 -17.82
C VAL A 28 -70.33 -50.41 -17.20
N LYS A 29 -70.63 -50.39 -15.89
CA LYS A 29 -71.07 -49.17 -15.19
C LYS A 29 -69.95 -48.14 -15.10
N ILE A 30 -68.71 -48.55 -14.85
CA ILE A 30 -67.53 -47.67 -14.83
C ILE A 30 -67.23 -47.09 -16.21
N PHE A 31 -67.25 -47.90 -17.27
CA PHE A 31 -67.00 -47.42 -18.62
C PHE A 31 -68.14 -46.54 -19.15
N ARG A 32 -69.41 -46.86 -18.84
CA ARG A 32 -70.55 -46.00 -19.20
C ARG A 32 -70.49 -44.66 -18.46
N SER A 33 -70.21 -44.67 -17.15
CA SER A 33 -70.02 -43.46 -16.34
C SER A 33 -68.89 -42.58 -16.87
N ARG A 34 -67.74 -43.17 -17.24
CA ARG A 34 -66.62 -42.40 -17.79
C ARG A 34 -66.91 -41.87 -19.20
N ARG A 35 -67.58 -42.64 -20.04
CA ARG A 35 -67.95 -42.22 -21.41
C ARG A 35 -69.02 -41.12 -21.38
N GLU A 36 -70.00 -41.21 -20.50
CA GLU A 36 -71.00 -40.15 -20.28
C GLU A 36 -70.38 -38.89 -19.69
N LYS A 37 -69.38 -39.03 -18.79
CA LYS A 37 -68.66 -37.88 -18.24
C LYS A 37 -67.80 -37.18 -19.29
N ILE A 38 -67.05 -37.93 -20.10
CA ILE A 38 -66.23 -37.38 -21.19
C ILE A 38 -67.11 -36.76 -22.28
N ALA A 39 -68.24 -37.38 -22.63
CA ALA A 39 -69.18 -36.82 -23.59
C ALA A 39 -69.81 -35.50 -23.09
N ARG A 40 -70.16 -35.42 -21.79
CA ARG A 40 -70.61 -34.15 -21.18
C ARG A 40 -69.52 -33.09 -21.16
N GLU A 41 -68.30 -33.46 -20.78
CA GLU A 41 -67.17 -32.52 -20.72
C GLU A 41 -66.78 -32.00 -22.13
N LEU A 42 -66.98 -32.80 -23.19
CA LEU A 42 -66.79 -32.34 -24.58
C LEU A 42 -67.96 -31.46 -25.07
N ASP A 43 -69.21 -31.82 -24.79
CA ASP A 43 -70.38 -30.99 -25.15
C ASP A 43 -70.38 -29.64 -24.40
N GLU A 44 -69.92 -29.61 -23.13
CA GLU A 44 -69.75 -28.38 -22.35
C GLU A 44 -68.59 -27.50 -22.85
N ALA A 45 -67.56 -28.10 -23.47
CA ALA A 45 -66.43 -27.37 -24.05
C ALA A 45 -66.74 -26.75 -25.43
N GLU A 46 -67.75 -27.26 -26.16
CA GLU A 46 -68.17 -26.74 -27.47
C GLU A 46 -69.23 -25.63 -27.39
N THR A 47 -69.87 -25.41 -26.22
CA THR A 47 -70.79 -24.28 -26.05
C THR A 47 -70.03 -22.95 -25.90
N PRO A 48 -70.22 -21.96 -26.79
CA PRO A 48 -69.64 -20.63 -26.62
C PRO A 48 -70.23 -19.98 -25.36
N PHE A 49 -69.35 -19.57 -24.45
CA PHE A 49 -69.72 -18.97 -23.17
C PHE A 49 -70.54 -17.69 -23.38
N ALA A 50 -71.83 -17.72 -23.03
CA ALA A 50 -72.62 -16.51 -22.82
C ALA A 50 -72.18 -15.92 -21.46
N PRO A 51 -71.69 -14.67 -21.40
CA PRO A 51 -71.13 -14.14 -20.16
C PRO A 51 -72.25 -13.92 -19.14
N GLU A 52 -72.32 -14.78 -18.12
CA GLU A 52 -72.97 -14.43 -16.86
C GLU A 52 -72.15 -13.34 -16.16
N PRO A 53 -72.79 -12.34 -15.51
CA PRO A 53 -72.06 -11.33 -14.77
C PRO A 53 -71.35 -12.03 -13.61
N LEU A 54 -70.02 -12.00 -13.64
CA LEU A 54 -69.19 -12.57 -12.60
C LEU A 54 -69.55 -11.94 -11.24
N PRO A 55 -69.67 -12.74 -10.16
CA PRO A 55 -69.59 -12.16 -8.82
C PRO A 55 -68.22 -11.47 -8.70
N GLU A 56 -68.18 -10.24 -8.20
CA GLU A 56 -66.92 -9.52 -7.94
C GLU A 56 -66.05 -10.38 -7.02
N MET A 57 -65.10 -11.10 -7.60
CA MET A 57 -63.97 -11.62 -6.86
C MET A 57 -63.15 -10.41 -6.43
N PRO A 58 -62.78 -10.26 -5.15
CA PRO A 58 -61.79 -9.26 -4.79
C PRO A 58 -60.55 -9.54 -5.63
N ALA A 59 -60.01 -8.50 -6.26
CA ALA A 59 -58.80 -8.60 -7.07
C ALA A 59 -57.75 -9.42 -6.31
N PRO A 60 -56.98 -10.30 -6.99
CA PRO A 60 -55.83 -10.92 -6.34
C PRO A 60 -55.03 -9.79 -5.69
N ASP A 61 -54.73 -9.95 -4.40
CA ASP A 61 -54.01 -8.94 -3.64
C ASP A 61 -52.56 -8.89 -4.13
N ASP A 62 -52.39 -8.28 -5.29
CA ASP A 62 -51.12 -8.06 -5.97
C ASP A 62 -50.22 -7.14 -5.14
N THR A 63 -50.66 -6.62 -3.99
CA THR A 63 -49.80 -5.82 -3.11
C THR A 63 -48.56 -6.61 -2.69
N ALA A 64 -48.69 -7.90 -2.39
CA ALA A 64 -47.55 -8.76 -2.04
C ALA A 64 -46.57 -8.89 -3.21
N LEU A 65 -47.07 -9.24 -4.40
CA LEU A 65 -46.24 -9.45 -5.60
C LEU A 65 -45.65 -8.14 -6.14
N LYS A 66 -46.39 -7.02 -6.07
CA LYS A 66 -45.91 -5.67 -6.36
C LYS A 66 -44.88 -5.20 -5.34
N SER A 67 -45.02 -5.58 -4.06
CA SER A 67 -44.03 -5.27 -3.02
C SER A 67 -42.73 -6.04 -3.21
N GLU A 68 -42.80 -7.30 -3.64
CA GLU A 68 -41.63 -8.13 -3.95
C GLU A 68 -40.92 -7.64 -5.22
N LEU A 69 -41.66 -7.29 -6.28
CA LEU A 69 -41.11 -6.66 -7.49
C LEU A 69 -40.47 -5.30 -7.19
N ALA A 70 -41.10 -4.46 -6.35
CA ALA A 70 -40.53 -3.17 -5.95
C ALA A 70 -39.27 -3.33 -5.10
N ALA A 71 -39.21 -4.35 -4.24
CA ALA A 71 -38.00 -4.69 -3.49
C ALA A 71 -36.88 -5.17 -4.42
N ALA A 72 -37.18 -6.07 -5.36
CA ALA A 72 -36.22 -6.55 -6.36
C ALA A 72 -35.72 -5.41 -7.29
N GLU A 73 -36.59 -4.47 -7.66
CA GLU A 73 -36.20 -3.31 -8.47
C GLU A 73 -35.32 -2.33 -7.68
N LYS A 74 -35.60 -2.14 -6.38
CA LYS A 74 -34.78 -1.34 -5.48
C LYS A 74 -33.39 -1.97 -5.28
N ASP A 75 -33.35 -3.27 -5.03
CA ASP A 75 -32.10 -4.01 -4.84
C ASP A 75 -31.29 -4.05 -6.16
N GLY A 76 -31.96 -4.21 -7.30
CA GLY A 76 -31.35 -4.13 -8.62
C GLY A 76 -30.76 -2.75 -8.92
N LYS A 77 -31.47 -1.66 -8.59
CA LYS A 77 -30.96 -0.29 -8.72
C LYS A 77 -29.76 -0.02 -7.80
N ALA A 78 -29.79 -0.54 -6.57
CA ALA A 78 -28.67 -0.43 -5.65
C ALA A 78 -27.44 -1.19 -6.15
N ALA A 79 -27.62 -2.41 -6.67
CA ALA A 79 -26.54 -3.21 -7.26
C ALA A 79 -25.96 -2.56 -8.53
N LEU A 80 -26.79 -1.96 -9.39
CA LEU A 80 -26.33 -1.20 -10.55
C LEU A 80 -25.52 0.04 -10.14
N ALA A 81 -25.99 0.79 -9.14
CA ALA A 81 -25.24 1.93 -8.62
C ALA A 81 -23.89 1.52 -8.01
N GLU A 82 -23.82 0.36 -7.36
CA GLU A 82 -22.58 -0.22 -6.83
C GLU A 82 -21.62 -0.65 -7.96
N LEU A 83 -22.15 -1.23 -9.04
CA LEU A 83 -21.39 -1.57 -10.25
C LEU A 83 -20.87 -0.32 -10.99
N ASP A 84 -21.70 0.72 -11.13
CA ASP A 84 -21.30 1.98 -11.77
C ASP A 84 -20.21 2.68 -10.95
N THR A 85 -20.35 2.72 -9.62
CA THR A 85 -19.31 3.28 -8.75
C THR A 85 -18.01 2.46 -8.80
N GLN A 86 -18.10 1.13 -8.92
CA GLN A 86 -16.94 0.27 -9.10
C GLN A 86 -16.26 0.50 -10.47
N TYR A 87 -17.03 0.58 -11.54
CA TYR A 87 -16.52 0.86 -12.89
C TYR A 87 -15.79 2.20 -12.97
N GLU A 88 -16.39 3.26 -12.41
CA GLU A 88 -15.75 4.58 -12.35
C GLU A 88 -14.47 4.56 -11.51
N ALA A 89 -14.43 3.79 -10.42
CA ALA A 89 -13.22 3.60 -9.62
C ALA A 89 -12.12 2.89 -10.41
N ASP A 90 -12.45 1.80 -11.12
CA ASP A 90 -11.50 1.03 -11.92
C ASP A 90 -10.97 1.85 -13.11
N ALA A 91 -11.83 2.61 -13.79
CA ALA A 91 -11.44 3.51 -14.88
C ALA A 91 -10.55 4.66 -14.37
N ALA A 92 -10.82 5.19 -13.18
CA ALA A 92 -9.99 6.19 -12.54
C ALA A 92 -8.60 5.64 -12.16
N ASP A 93 -8.54 4.40 -11.68
CA ASP A 93 -7.28 3.74 -11.33
C ASP A 93 -6.41 3.45 -12.56
N GLN A 94 -6.99 2.96 -13.66
CA GLN A 94 -6.27 2.79 -14.93
C GLN A 94 -5.72 4.12 -15.47
N ARG A 95 -6.53 5.19 -15.42
CA ARG A 95 -6.08 6.53 -15.83
C ARG A 95 -4.90 7.01 -14.98
N ARG A 96 -4.96 6.80 -13.66
CA ARG A 96 -3.86 7.15 -12.74
C ARG A 96 -2.59 6.38 -13.08
N GLU A 97 -2.67 5.08 -13.36
CA GLU A 97 -1.52 4.27 -13.73
C GLU A 97 -0.84 4.76 -15.02
N MET A 98 -1.64 5.10 -16.04
CA MET A 98 -1.13 5.70 -17.27
C MET A 98 -0.44 7.05 -17.01
N LEU A 99 -0.98 7.87 -16.10
CA LEU A 99 -0.36 9.13 -15.70
C LEU A 99 0.96 8.91 -14.94
N PHE A 100 1.06 7.88 -14.09
CA PHE A 100 2.30 7.53 -13.38
C PHE A 100 3.42 7.08 -14.32
N THR A 101 3.11 6.21 -15.27
CA THR A 101 4.08 5.75 -16.27
C THR A 101 4.56 6.90 -17.16
N THR A 102 3.63 7.73 -17.63
CA THR A 102 3.94 8.95 -18.37
C THR A 102 4.82 9.90 -17.56
N ARG A 103 4.50 10.12 -16.29
CA ARG A 103 5.30 10.95 -15.37
C ARG A 103 6.73 10.42 -15.25
N ALA A 104 6.90 9.11 -15.03
CA ALA A 104 8.22 8.49 -14.89
C ALA A 104 9.08 8.73 -16.14
N GLN A 105 8.49 8.54 -17.33
CA GLN A 105 9.16 8.81 -18.60
C GLN A 105 9.55 10.27 -18.77
N ILE A 106 8.65 11.22 -18.42
CA ILE A 106 8.96 12.65 -18.49
C ILE A 106 10.11 13.00 -17.54
N ILE A 107 10.11 12.47 -16.31
CA ILE A 107 11.18 12.73 -15.34
C ILE A 107 12.52 12.24 -15.89
N GLU A 108 12.57 11.03 -16.43
CA GLU A 108 13.77 10.47 -17.03
C GLU A 108 14.28 11.31 -18.20
N GLN A 109 13.39 11.74 -19.10
CA GLN A 109 13.74 12.61 -20.23
C GLN A 109 14.25 13.98 -19.76
N VAL A 110 13.60 14.60 -18.78
CA VAL A 110 14.01 15.90 -18.22
C VAL A 110 15.38 15.80 -17.57
N LEU A 111 15.64 14.75 -16.79
CA LEU A 111 16.94 14.54 -16.14
C LEU A 111 18.05 14.31 -17.18
N SER A 112 17.77 13.51 -18.22
CA SER A 112 18.70 13.26 -19.32
C SER A 112 19.04 14.54 -20.10
N LEU A 113 18.03 15.33 -20.47
CA LEU A 113 18.23 16.62 -21.15
C LEU A 113 18.98 17.62 -20.27
N ALA A 114 18.66 17.68 -18.98
CA ALA A 114 19.37 18.53 -18.02
C ALA A 114 20.84 18.13 -17.93
N GLU A 115 21.14 16.83 -17.84
CA GLU A 115 22.52 16.33 -17.82
C GLU A 115 23.28 16.70 -19.11
N GLN A 116 22.68 16.48 -20.28
CA GLN A 116 23.26 16.86 -21.57
C GLN A 116 23.58 18.35 -21.63
N HIS A 117 22.65 19.20 -21.19
CA HIS A 117 22.86 20.64 -21.15
C HIS A 117 23.97 21.05 -20.18
N MET A 118 24.05 20.41 -19.01
CA MET A 118 25.09 20.67 -18.01
C MET A 118 26.49 20.17 -18.46
N ARG A 119 26.53 19.22 -19.41
CA ARG A 119 27.77 18.76 -20.06
C ARG A 119 28.17 19.61 -21.28
N SER A 120 27.32 20.54 -21.73
CA SER A 120 27.61 21.40 -22.90
C SER A 120 28.77 22.37 -22.69
N ALA A 121 29.45 22.76 -23.76
CA ALA A 121 30.60 23.67 -23.72
C ALA A 121 30.25 25.06 -23.16
N GLU A 122 29.07 25.59 -23.48
CA GLU A 122 28.57 26.87 -22.95
C GLU A 122 28.43 26.85 -21.42
N TYR A 123 27.94 25.74 -20.87
CA TYR A 123 27.85 25.58 -19.43
C TYR A 123 29.23 25.49 -18.78
N GLN A 124 30.14 24.71 -19.37
CA GLN A 124 31.50 24.50 -18.86
C GLN A 124 32.32 25.79 -18.85
N ALA A 125 32.08 26.74 -19.79
CA ALA A 125 32.73 28.05 -19.81
C ALA A 125 32.43 28.92 -18.56
N SER A 126 31.27 28.73 -17.93
CA SER A 126 30.85 29.46 -16.72
C SER A 126 31.23 28.76 -15.39
N LYS A 127 31.89 27.59 -15.47
CA LYS A 127 32.13 26.67 -14.35
C LYS A 127 32.97 27.27 -13.24
N LEU A 128 34.01 28.02 -13.59
CA LEU A 128 35.02 28.51 -12.65
C LEU A 128 34.46 29.59 -11.70
N ALA A 129 33.66 30.51 -12.24
CA ALA A 129 32.98 31.54 -11.43
C ALA A 129 31.98 30.93 -10.43
N ARG A 130 31.23 29.90 -10.86
CA ARG A 130 30.28 29.20 -9.99
C ARG A 130 30.96 28.30 -8.95
N GLN A 131 32.12 27.73 -9.27
CA GLN A 131 32.92 26.95 -8.32
C GLN A 131 33.40 27.82 -7.15
N ASN A 132 33.88 29.04 -7.40
CA ASN A 132 34.30 29.94 -6.33
C ASN A 132 33.14 30.31 -5.38
N ALA A 133 31.97 30.62 -5.93
CA ALA A 133 30.77 30.89 -5.12
C ALA A 133 30.34 29.66 -4.29
N ALA A 134 30.44 28.46 -4.86
CA ALA A 134 30.14 27.21 -4.16
C ALA A 134 31.07 26.97 -2.96
N VAL A 135 32.36 27.29 -3.11
CA VAL A 135 33.34 27.18 -2.03
C VAL A 135 32.98 28.12 -0.89
N GLU A 136 32.69 29.40 -1.16
CA GLU A 136 32.29 30.33 -0.09
C GLU A 136 31.05 29.84 0.67
N GLN A 137 30.03 29.35 -0.05
CA GLN A 137 28.82 28.85 0.58
C GLN A 137 29.10 27.61 1.45
N ILE A 138 29.97 26.71 0.99
CA ILE A 138 30.36 25.53 1.78
C ILE A 138 31.12 26.00 3.02
N LEU A 139 32.14 26.84 2.88
CA LEU A 139 32.95 27.35 4.00
C LEU A 139 32.13 28.07 5.08
N ALA A 140 31.02 28.72 4.70
CA ALA A 140 30.10 29.36 5.61
C ALA A 140 29.24 28.36 6.43
N GLN A 141 29.00 27.16 5.92
CA GLN A 141 28.15 26.15 6.55
C GLN A 141 28.93 25.03 7.26
N ILE A 142 30.24 24.90 6.99
CA ILE A 142 31.07 23.87 7.65
C ILE A 142 31.04 24.07 9.16
N HIS A 143 30.74 22.98 9.86
CA HIS A 143 30.84 22.83 11.30
C HIS A 143 31.25 21.40 11.63
N LEU A 144 31.85 21.19 12.81
CA LEU A 144 32.12 19.84 13.31
C LEU A 144 30.88 19.31 14.00
N THR A 145 30.52 18.06 13.73
CA THR A 145 29.44 17.40 14.45
C THR A 145 29.92 16.87 15.81
N PRO A 146 29.01 16.53 16.74
CA PRO A 146 29.39 15.85 17.99
C PRO A 146 30.21 14.57 17.73
N GLY A 147 29.83 13.80 16.70
CA GLY A 147 30.56 12.63 16.22
C GLY A 147 31.99 12.94 15.79
N ASP A 148 32.19 14.01 15.02
CA ASP A 148 33.53 14.46 14.60
C ASP A 148 34.42 14.81 15.81
N VAL A 149 33.87 15.55 16.78
CA VAL A 149 34.60 15.94 18.00
C VAL A 149 34.99 14.71 18.84
N SER A 150 34.06 13.76 18.98
CA SER A 150 34.31 12.47 19.65
C SER A 150 35.40 11.67 18.93
N TYR A 151 35.37 11.64 17.60
CA TYR A 151 36.38 10.95 16.78
C TYR A 151 37.77 11.58 16.95
N ILE A 152 37.86 12.92 16.91
CA ILE A 152 39.10 13.68 17.12
C ILE A 152 39.70 13.36 18.49
N SER A 153 38.89 13.37 19.56
CA SER A 153 39.37 13.07 20.92
C SER A 153 40.03 11.69 21.02
N ARG A 154 39.56 10.69 20.26
CA ARG A 154 40.08 9.32 20.29
C ARG A 154 41.28 9.09 19.35
N LYS A 155 41.26 9.69 18.16
CA LYS A 155 42.24 9.39 17.09
C LYS A 155 43.24 10.52 16.84
N GLY A 156 42.96 11.73 17.32
CA GLY A 156 43.79 12.92 17.12
C GLY A 156 43.83 13.44 15.68
N VAL A 157 43.20 12.75 14.73
CA VAL A 157 43.18 13.09 13.30
C VAL A 157 41.77 12.95 12.75
N LEU A 158 41.34 13.92 11.94
CA LEU A 158 40.09 13.87 11.17
C LEU A 158 40.39 13.89 9.66
N TYR A 159 39.72 13.02 8.91
CA TYR A 159 39.89 12.94 7.46
C TYR A 159 39.04 13.98 6.76
N VAL A 160 39.66 14.75 5.87
CA VAL A 160 39.01 15.75 5.02
C VAL A 160 39.32 15.43 3.58
N THR A 161 38.30 15.30 2.74
CA THR A 161 38.46 15.03 1.31
C THR A 161 37.69 16.04 0.48
N LEU A 162 38.40 16.78 -0.36
CA LEU A 162 37.81 17.67 -1.35
C LEU A 162 37.75 16.94 -2.70
N THR A 163 36.55 16.76 -3.24
CA THR A 163 36.34 16.09 -4.53
C THR A 163 35.72 17.05 -5.54
N SER A 164 36.27 17.11 -6.75
CA SER A 164 35.79 17.99 -7.82
C SER A 164 35.75 17.27 -9.17
N ALA A 165 34.95 17.80 -10.10
CA ALA A 165 34.87 17.28 -11.47
C ALA A 165 36.07 17.65 -12.35
N ALA A 166 36.80 18.70 -11.99
CA ALA A 166 37.97 19.20 -12.71
C ALA A 166 39.03 19.64 -11.70
N VAL A 167 40.26 19.81 -12.17
CA VAL A 167 41.38 20.34 -11.38
C VAL A 167 40.99 21.68 -10.79
N LEU A 168 41.14 21.81 -9.47
CA LEU A 168 40.86 23.05 -8.76
C LEU A 168 42.10 23.94 -8.74
N PRO A 169 41.94 25.28 -8.78
CA PRO A 169 43.05 26.20 -8.56
C PRO A 169 43.65 26.00 -7.15
N ASP A 170 44.97 26.12 -7.05
CA ASP A 170 45.70 25.92 -5.79
C ASP A 170 45.21 26.87 -4.68
N GLU A 171 44.86 28.10 -5.02
CA GLU A 171 44.32 29.10 -4.08
C GLU A 171 43.03 28.59 -3.41
N THR A 172 42.14 27.96 -4.18
CA THR A 172 40.86 27.43 -3.69
C THR A 172 41.08 26.25 -2.76
N VAL A 173 41.96 25.33 -3.14
CA VAL A 173 42.32 24.15 -2.33
C VAL A 173 42.90 24.60 -0.99
N GLU A 174 43.83 25.55 -1.03
CA GLU A 174 44.51 26.07 0.14
C GLU A 174 43.56 26.83 1.09
N LYS A 175 42.61 27.58 0.53
CA LYS A 175 41.56 28.25 1.31
C LYS A 175 40.70 27.25 2.08
N VAL A 176 40.25 26.18 1.42
CA VAL A 176 39.46 25.12 2.06
C VAL A 176 40.27 24.38 3.12
N ARG A 177 41.53 24.07 2.83
CA ARG A 177 42.46 23.43 3.76
C ARG A 177 42.63 24.25 5.04
N LYS A 178 42.96 25.54 4.94
CA LYS A 178 43.14 26.43 6.10
C LYS A 178 41.90 26.51 6.97
N ARG A 179 40.71 26.59 6.36
CA ARG A 179 39.44 26.63 7.11
C ARG A 179 39.19 25.33 7.87
N ALA A 180 39.37 24.18 7.20
CA ALA A 180 39.19 22.87 7.84
C ALA A 180 40.21 22.64 8.96
N GLU A 181 41.47 23.06 8.75
CA GLU A 181 42.53 22.97 9.74
C GLU A 181 42.22 23.81 10.98
N ALA A 182 41.77 25.05 10.80
CA ALA A 182 41.38 25.92 11.91
C ALA A 182 40.23 25.33 12.74
N LEU A 183 39.24 24.71 12.09
CA LEU A 183 38.10 24.08 12.78
C LEU A 183 38.54 22.86 13.61
N VAL A 184 39.35 21.98 13.01
CA VAL A 184 39.80 20.76 13.69
C VAL A 184 40.83 21.06 14.77
N ALA A 185 41.70 22.06 14.56
CA ALA A 185 42.64 22.54 15.57
C ALA A 185 41.90 23.13 16.79
N ALA A 186 40.79 23.84 16.57
CA ALA A 186 39.95 24.34 17.67
C ALA A 186 39.34 23.20 18.53
N ALA A 187 39.17 22.00 17.95
CA ALA A 187 38.76 20.78 18.64
C ALA A 187 39.94 19.94 19.17
N GLY A 188 41.18 20.42 19.06
CA GLY A 188 42.38 19.74 19.55
C GLY A 188 42.93 18.63 18.65
N GLY A 189 42.51 18.56 17.38
CA GLY A 189 42.93 17.54 16.41
C GLY A 189 43.84 18.07 15.29
N LYS A 190 44.25 17.16 14.42
CA LYS A 190 44.92 17.44 13.13
C LYS A 190 44.06 16.97 11.96
N ILE A 191 44.25 17.54 10.78
CA ILE A 191 43.56 17.07 9.57
C ILE A 191 44.45 16.16 8.72
N SER A 192 43.84 15.15 8.09
CA SER A 192 44.41 14.45 6.95
C SER A 192 43.63 14.89 5.70
N TYR A 193 44.27 15.72 4.86
CA TYR A 193 43.60 16.40 3.75
C TYR A 193 43.94 15.75 2.41
N TRP A 194 42.91 15.41 1.64
CA TRP A 194 43.04 14.77 0.33
C TRP A 194 42.26 15.55 -0.72
N VAL A 195 42.82 15.68 -1.91
CA VAL A 195 42.12 16.21 -3.09
C VAL A 195 41.91 15.07 -4.08
N ARG A 196 40.69 14.92 -4.58
CA ARG A 196 40.31 13.88 -5.54
C ARG A 196 39.61 14.50 -6.74
N GLN A 197 39.91 13.98 -7.92
CA GLN A 197 39.20 14.33 -9.14
C GLN A 197 38.29 13.18 -9.56
N LYS A 198 37.03 13.49 -9.87
CA LYS A 198 36.03 12.54 -10.37
C LYS A 198 35.19 13.17 -11.46
N GLU A 199 35.39 12.75 -12.71
CA GLU A 199 34.67 13.27 -13.86
C GLU A 199 33.15 13.00 -13.80
N GLU A 200 32.75 11.92 -13.11
CA GLU A 200 31.35 11.54 -12.86
C GLU A 200 30.51 12.64 -12.20
N LEU A 201 31.13 13.59 -11.51
CA LEU A 201 30.42 14.66 -10.81
C LEU A 201 29.79 15.69 -11.76
N ILE A 202 30.17 15.70 -13.05
CA ILE A 202 29.80 16.68 -14.11
C ILE A 202 30.36 18.09 -13.81
N GLY A 203 30.07 18.60 -12.62
CA GLY A 203 30.52 19.90 -12.13
C GLY A 203 30.18 20.12 -10.66
N GLY A 204 30.69 21.23 -10.12
CA GLY A 204 30.61 21.54 -8.69
C GLY A 204 31.71 20.87 -7.87
N LEU A 205 31.50 20.83 -6.56
CA LEU A 205 32.45 20.28 -5.61
C LEU A 205 31.73 19.59 -4.44
N GLN A 206 32.41 18.63 -3.85
CA GLN A 206 31.96 17.90 -2.68
C GLN A 206 33.08 17.95 -1.64
N LEU A 207 32.79 18.45 -0.45
CA LEU A 207 33.71 18.43 0.68
C LEU A 207 33.21 17.41 1.70
N ARG A 208 34.04 16.42 2.01
CA ARG A 208 33.78 15.46 3.08
C ARG A 208 34.68 15.78 4.27
N ILE A 209 34.09 15.88 5.46
CA ILE A 209 34.78 16.01 6.75
C ILE A 209 34.27 14.88 7.62
N GLY A 210 35.16 13.97 8.03
CA GLY A 210 34.75 12.75 8.72
C GLY A 210 33.79 11.91 7.86
N ASP A 211 32.56 11.75 8.34
CA ASP A 211 31.46 11.11 7.62
C ASP A 211 30.43 12.10 7.05
N THR A 212 30.56 13.39 7.36
CA THR A 212 29.68 14.46 6.87
C THR A 212 30.13 14.93 5.49
N ILE A 213 29.18 14.99 4.56
CA ILE A 213 29.38 15.44 3.18
C ILE A 213 28.62 16.75 2.97
N TYR A 214 29.34 17.76 2.50
CA TYR A 214 28.83 19.01 1.97
C TYR A 214 28.90 18.93 0.44
N ASP A 215 27.74 18.69 -0.19
CA ASP A 215 27.65 18.40 -1.61
C ASP A 215 27.00 19.57 -2.37
N TYR A 216 27.77 20.20 -3.26
CA TYR A 216 27.29 21.19 -4.22
C TYR A 216 27.41 20.70 -5.68
N THR A 217 27.56 19.40 -5.89
CA THR A 217 27.73 18.82 -7.21
C THR A 217 26.44 18.89 -8.01
N ILE A 218 26.59 18.95 -9.34
CA ILE A 218 25.44 18.91 -10.26
C ILE A 218 24.77 17.55 -10.18
N SER A 219 25.56 16.48 -10.05
CA SER A 219 25.05 15.12 -9.90
C SER A 219 24.08 14.99 -8.72
N ASN A 220 24.45 15.53 -7.55
CA ASN A 220 23.55 15.50 -6.39
C ASN A 220 22.32 16.39 -6.58
N LYS A 221 22.44 17.54 -7.26
CA LYS A 221 21.30 18.40 -7.61
C LYS A 221 20.31 17.69 -8.53
N LEU A 222 20.79 16.97 -9.55
CA LEU A 222 19.96 16.16 -10.45
C LEU A 222 19.31 14.99 -9.72
N TYR A 223 20.04 14.30 -8.85
CA TYR A 223 19.48 13.24 -8.00
C TYR A 223 18.33 13.78 -7.12
N ARG A 224 18.54 14.93 -6.44
CA ARG A 224 17.51 15.58 -5.62
C ARG A 224 16.33 16.07 -6.47
N LEU A 225 16.59 16.54 -7.68
CA LEU A 225 15.55 16.93 -8.64
C LEU A 225 14.66 15.73 -8.99
N GLY A 226 15.25 14.61 -9.40
CA GLY A 226 14.52 13.39 -9.71
C GLY A 226 13.67 12.91 -8.52
N LYS A 227 14.26 12.92 -7.31
CA LYS A 227 13.55 12.52 -6.08
C LYS A 227 12.37 13.44 -5.78
N ALA A 228 12.56 14.76 -5.83
CA ALA A 228 11.48 15.72 -5.58
C ALA A 228 10.37 15.63 -6.65
N LEU A 229 10.76 15.44 -7.91
CA LEU A 229 9.83 15.24 -9.01
C LEU A 229 9.07 13.92 -8.90
N ASN A 230 9.60 12.90 -8.24
CA ASN A 230 8.88 11.65 -7.93
C ASN A 230 7.97 11.79 -6.70
N ASP A 231 8.33 12.63 -5.74
CA ASP A 231 7.63 12.76 -4.47
C ASP A 231 6.36 13.62 -4.47
N ARG A 232 6.18 14.49 -5.47
CA ARG A 232 4.99 15.36 -5.55
C ARG A 232 3.67 14.63 -5.82
N PRO A 233 2.53 15.13 -5.30
CA PRO A 233 1.18 14.76 -5.76
C PRO A 233 0.96 14.93 -7.25
N LEU A 234 0.47 13.86 -7.91
CA LEU A 234 -0.30 13.98 -9.14
C LEU A 234 -1.66 14.53 -8.71
N THR A 235 -1.74 15.86 -8.61
CA THR A 235 -2.99 16.56 -8.26
C THR A 235 -3.97 16.59 -9.43
N GLU A 236 -3.55 16.16 -10.63
CA GLU A 236 -4.20 16.59 -11.85
C GLU A 236 -4.41 15.44 -12.83
N THR A 237 -5.49 15.56 -13.59
CA THR A 237 -6.16 14.49 -14.35
C THR A 237 -5.64 14.33 -15.79
N ASP A 238 -4.71 15.18 -16.23
CA ASP A 238 -4.26 15.31 -17.62
C ASP A 238 -2.74 15.48 -17.76
N ALA A 239 -2.19 15.13 -18.94
CA ALA A 239 -0.74 15.16 -19.17
C ALA A 239 -0.17 16.59 -19.21
N ASP A 240 -0.97 17.57 -19.64
CA ASP A 240 -0.55 18.98 -19.74
C ASP A 240 -0.30 19.60 -18.37
N SER A 241 -1.13 19.22 -17.41
CA SER A 241 -0.99 19.66 -16.04
C SER A 241 0.24 19.02 -15.37
N ILE A 242 0.50 17.72 -15.60
CA ILE A 242 1.72 17.05 -15.11
C ILE A 242 2.95 17.81 -15.57
N ARG A 243 2.98 18.21 -16.84
CA ARG A 243 4.05 19.06 -17.38
C ARG A 243 4.13 20.41 -16.63
N ALA A 244 3.00 21.09 -16.42
CA ALA A 244 2.96 22.36 -15.68
C ALA A 244 3.46 22.22 -14.24
N GLY A 245 3.00 21.20 -13.50
CA GLY A 245 3.42 20.90 -12.13
C GLY A 245 4.90 20.50 -12.03
N MET A 246 5.44 19.81 -13.03
CA MET A 246 6.88 19.54 -13.12
C MET A 246 7.69 20.80 -13.41
N LEU A 247 7.25 21.65 -14.35
CA LEU A 247 7.89 22.92 -14.64
C LEU A 247 7.90 23.83 -13.41
N ASP A 248 6.79 23.87 -12.67
CA ASP A 248 6.70 24.57 -11.39
C ASP A 248 7.70 24.02 -10.36
N ALA A 249 7.81 22.70 -10.24
CA ALA A 249 8.75 22.04 -9.33
C ALA A 249 10.20 22.38 -9.65
N VAL A 250 10.55 22.38 -10.94
CA VAL A 250 11.89 22.78 -11.41
C VAL A 250 12.17 24.24 -11.08
N ARG A 251 11.20 25.15 -11.30
CA ARG A 251 11.35 26.59 -11.03
C ARG A 251 11.56 26.93 -9.55
N HIS A 252 10.85 26.24 -8.67
CA HIS A 252 10.88 26.52 -7.22
C HIS A 252 11.88 25.66 -6.44
N MET A 253 12.64 24.79 -7.12
CA MET A 253 13.64 23.97 -6.45
C MET A 253 14.80 24.82 -5.92
N LYS A 254 15.02 24.76 -4.60
CA LYS A 254 16.19 25.36 -3.96
C LYS A 254 17.45 24.52 -4.25
N LEU A 255 18.20 24.91 -5.27
CA LEU A 255 19.48 24.29 -5.66
C LEU A 255 20.65 24.74 -4.77
N GLY A 256 20.50 24.57 -3.45
CA GLY A 256 21.53 24.86 -2.45
C GLY A 256 22.50 23.71 -2.20
N ILE A 257 23.36 23.88 -1.20
CA ILE A 257 24.22 22.81 -0.67
C ILE A 257 23.34 21.75 -0.01
N ASP A 258 23.69 20.49 -0.21
CA ASP A 258 23.13 19.37 0.54
C ASP A 258 24.16 18.93 1.59
N VAL A 259 23.72 18.78 2.84
CA VAL A 259 24.58 18.35 3.95
C VAL A 259 24.01 17.07 4.52
N PHE A 260 24.79 15.99 4.51
CA PHE A 260 24.34 14.68 4.98
C PHE A 260 25.52 13.80 5.41
N GLN A 261 25.25 12.80 6.25
CA GLN A 261 26.26 11.81 6.65
C GLN A 261 26.18 10.56 5.80
N VAL A 262 27.36 9.98 5.55
CA VAL A 262 27.52 8.75 4.78
C VAL A 262 28.33 7.71 5.53
N GLY A 263 27.76 6.52 5.63
CA GLY A 263 28.42 5.32 6.11
C GLY A 263 28.85 4.41 4.96
N ARG A 264 29.51 3.32 5.34
CA ARG A 264 29.97 2.25 4.46
C ARG A 264 29.47 0.92 4.97
N VAL A 265 28.84 0.13 4.11
CA VAL A 265 28.46 -1.25 4.42
C VAL A 265 29.72 -2.06 4.70
N LEU A 266 29.74 -2.77 5.83
CA LEU A 266 30.76 -3.75 6.18
C LEU A 266 30.34 -5.13 5.68
N SER A 267 29.12 -5.54 6.01
CA SER A 267 28.56 -6.84 5.64
C SER A 267 27.03 -6.81 5.62
N VAL A 268 26.43 -7.66 4.79
CA VAL A 268 24.98 -7.90 4.75
C VAL A 268 24.74 -9.40 4.83
N SER A 269 23.82 -9.83 5.70
CA SER A 269 23.38 -11.22 5.83
C SER A 269 21.93 -11.25 6.29
N ASP A 270 21.07 -12.01 5.62
CA ASP A 270 19.66 -12.22 6.00
C ASP A 270 18.88 -10.93 6.29
N GLY A 271 19.14 -9.87 5.50
CA GLY A 271 18.51 -8.56 5.68
C GLY A 271 19.08 -7.71 6.83
N ILE A 272 20.08 -8.21 7.57
CA ILE A 272 20.82 -7.45 8.57
C ILE A 272 22.08 -6.87 7.92
N CYS A 273 22.27 -5.57 8.09
CA CYS A 273 23.42 -4.83 7.58
C CYS A 273 24.24 -4.26 8.73
N TRP A 274 25.54 -4.54 8.72
CA TRP A 274 26.52 -3.84 9.54
C TRP A 274 27.20 -2.75 8.72
N MET A 275 27.34 -1.56 9.29
CA MET A 275 27.97 -0.42 8.63
C MET A 275 28.92 0.34 9.56
N ASP A 276 29.89 1.02 8.96
CA ASP A 276 30.82 1.95 9.62
C ASP A 276 30.52 3.39 9.18
N GLY A 277 30.92 4.37 10.00
CA GLY A 277 30.56 5.79 9.88
C GLY A 277 29.21 6.09 10.55
N LEU A 278 28.58 7.18 10.12
CA LEU A 278 27.30 7.65 10.67
C LEU A 278 27.39 7.93 12.18
N ALA A 279 28.45 8.62 12.60
CA ALA A 279 28.81 8.85 13.99
C ALA A 279 27.72 9.54 14.83
N ASP A 280 26.84 10.31 14.20
CA ASP A 280 25.72 11.00 14.86
C ASP A 280 24.36 10.32 14.65
N ILE A 281 24.33 9.09 14.14
CA ILE A 281 23.08 8.37 13.91
C ILE A 281 22.42 7.95 15.22
N MET A 282 21.09 7.93 15.21
CA MET A 282 20.29 7.54 16.37
C MET A 282 19.65 6.17 16.18
N TYR A 283 19.36 5.50 17.30
CA TYR A 283 18.53 4.30 17.30
C TYR A 283 17.15 4.64 16.70
N GLY A 284 16.61 3.75 15.86
CA GLY A 284 15.33 3.95 15.19
C GLY A 284 15.37 4.95 14.02
N GLU A 285 16.54 5.45 13.64
CA GLU A 285 16.69 6.34 12.50
C GLU A 285 16.71 5.57 11.18
N LEU A 286 16.27 6.21 10.10
CA LEU A 286 16.30 5.66 8.75
C LEU A 286 17.61 5.96 8.03
N VAL A 287 18.05 4.96 7.27
CA VAL A 287 19.12 5.06 6.30
C VAL A 287 18.62 4.68 4.91
N GLU A 288 19.27 5.21 3.88
CA GLU A 288 19.00 4.91 2.47
C GLU A 288 20.24 4.29 1.82
N PHE A 289 20.05 3.14 1.18
CA PHE A 289 21.09 2.42 0.46
C PHE A 289 21.19 2.90 -0.99
N VAL A 290 22.27 2.52 -1.68
CA VAL A 290 22.53 2.92 -3.08
C VAL A 290 21.43 2.51 -4.06
N ASN A 291 20.70 1.45 -3.77
CA ASN A 291 19.57 0.95 -4.57
C ASN A 291 18.24 1.67 -4.25
N GLY A 292 18.23 2.61 -3.31
CA GLY A 292 17.04 3.33 -2.86
C GLY A 292 16.22 2.60 -1.80
N GLU A 293 16.59 1.38 -1.43
CA GLU A 293 15.98 0.69 -0.29
C GLU A 293 16.33 1.41 1.00
N ARG A 294 15.44 1.26 1.97
CA ARG A 294 15.61 1.89 3.29
C ARG A 294 15.96 0.85 4.32
N GLY A 295 16.64 1.27 5.37
CA GLY A 295 16.79 0.46 6.57
C GLY A 295 16.57 1.28 7.82
N MET A 296 16.33 0.59 8.92
CA MET A 296 16.19 1.18 10.25
C MET A 296 17.33 0.74 11.14
N VAL A 297 17.94 1.70 11.84
CA VAL A 297 19.00 1.42 12.81
C VAL A 297 18.41 0.74 14.05
N MET A 298 18.98 -0.41 14.40
CA MET A 298 18.55 -1.24 15.53
C MET A 298 19.64 -1.44 16.57
N ASP A 299 20.90 -1.23 16.21
CA ASP A 299 22.03 -1.40 17.13
C ASP A 299 23.12 -0.37 16.84
N ILE A 300 23.75 0.15 17.89
CA ILE A 300 24.83 1.13 17.80
C ILE A 300 25.95 0.66 18.74
N GLN A 301 27.05 0.21 18.14
CA GLN A 301 28.25 -0.22 18.84
C GLN A 301 29.36 0.83 18.69
N ALA A 302 30.47 0.65 19.40
CA ALA A 302 31.56 1.61 19.40
C ALA A 302 32.25 1.79 18.04
N ASP A 303 32.20 0.77 17.19
CA ASP A 303 32.91 0.67 15.91
C ASP A 303 32.02 0.33 14.71
N ARG A 304 30.73 0.05 14.93
CA ARG A 304 29.77 -0.30 13.89
C ARG A 304 28.32 -0.01 14.28
N VAL A 305 27.48 0.15 13.28
CA VAL A 305 26.04 0.34 13.40
C VAL A 305 25.33 -0.85 12.75
N GLY A 306 24.35 -1.42 13.46
CA GLY A 306 23.49 -2.49 12.99
C GLY A 306 22.15 -1.93 12.49
N CYS A 307 21.74 -2.34 11.31
CA CYS A 307 20.52 -1.90 10.65
C CYS A 307 19.79 -3.07 10.02
N ILE A 308 18.46 -3.06 10.08
CA ILE A 308 17.62 -4.00 9.33
C ILE A 308 17.21 -3.30 8.02
N ILE A 309 17.44 -3.97 6.89
CA ILE A 309 17.05 -3.51 5.57
C ILE A 309 15.57 -3.84 5.36
N PHE A 310 14.80 -2.85 4.96
CA PHE A 310 13.45 -3.01 4.45
C PHE A 310 13.50 -3.21 2.94
N GLY A 311 13.09 -4.38 2.45
CA GLY A 311 13.07 -4.69 1.02
C GLY A 311 14.19 -5.63 0.59
N ARG A 312 14.58 -5.56 -0.68
CA ARG A 312 15.54 -6.50 -1.27
C ARG A 312 16.98 -6.07 -0.96
N TYR A 313 17.77 -6.98 -0.39
CA TYR A 313 19.15 -6.71 -0.02
C TYR A 313 20.17 -7.28 -1.03
N ASP A 314 19.73 -8.00 -2.08
CA ASP A 314 20.59 -8.67 -3.06
C ASP A 314 21.57 -7.73 -3.79
N HIS A 315 21.22 -6.43 -3.86
CA HIS A 315 22.01 -5.40 -4.53
C HIS A 315 22.84 -4.54 -3.56
N VAL A 316 22.89 -4.91 -2.28
CA VAL A 316 23.66 -4.21 -1.25
C VAL A 316 24.95 -4.96 -0.96
N ASP A 317 26.01 -4.60 -1.69
CA ASP A 317 27.33 -5.19 -1.49
C ASP A 317 28.10 -4.54 -0.34
N SER A 318 29.05 -5.30 0.23
CA SER A 318 30.10 -4.74 1.07
C SER A 318 30.74 -3.52 0.40
N TYR A 319 31.01 -2.50 1.20
CA TYR A 319 31.54 -1.21 0.77
C TYR A 319 30.59 -0.29 0.01
N SER A 320 29.35 -0.71 -0.19
CA SER A 320 28.27 0.19 -0.61
C SER A 320 28.15 1.37 0.34
N ARG A 321 27.75 2.52 -0.22
CA ARG A 321 27.51 3.72 0.57
C ARG A 321 26.11 3.67 1.19
N VAL A 322 26.00 4.16 2.41
CA VAL A 322 24.71 4.29 3.11
C VAL A 322 24.54 5.74 3.50
N ARG A 323 23.41 6.35 3.15
CA ARG A 323 23.11 7.74 3.48
C ARG A 323 22.19 7.81 4.68
N ARG A 324 22.57 8.59 5.69
CA ARG A 324 21.70 8.93 6.82
C ARG A 324 20.58 9.87 6.36
N LEU A 325 19.32 9.56 6.71
CA LEU A 325 18.18 10.41 6.35
C LEU A 325 17.86 11.50 7.38
N ASN A 326 18.44 11.45 8.58
CA ASN A 326 18.14 12.36 9.69
C ASN A 326 16.64 12.39 10.03
N LYS A 327 16.02 11.22 9.96
CA LYS A 327 14.58 11.01 10.20
C LYS A 327 14.39 9.71 10.95
N MET A 328 13.65 9.77 12.05
CA MET A 328 13.15 8.59 12.73
C MET A 328 12.23 7.80 11.80
N ALA A 329 12.23 6.48 11.94
CA ALA A 329 11.36 5.61 11.18
C ALA A 329 9.90 6.01 11.37
N SER A 330 9.27 6.41 10.28
CA SER A 330 7.91 6.94 10.25
C SER A 330 7.16 6.43 9.03
N VAL A 331 5.84 6.36 9.18
CA VAL A 331 4.92 5.94 8.12
C VAL A 331 3.93 7.06 7.81
N PRO A 332 3.47 7.19 6.54
CA PRO A 332 2.38 8.08 6.20
C PRO A 332 1.09 7.66 6.93
N VAL A 333 0.30 8.64 7.36
CA VAL A 333 -0.99 8.41 8.04
C VAL A 333 -2.09 9.31 7.49
N GLY A 334 -3.35 9.00 7.76
CA GLY A 334 -4.50 9.84 7.41
C GLY A 334 -5.57 9.06 6.68
N GLU A 335 -6.70 9.73 6.40
CA GLU A 335 -7.87 9.11 5.79
C GLU A 335 -7.61 8.56 4.38
N ALA A 336 -6.62 9.12 3.66
CA ALA A 336 -6.20 8.63 2.35
C ALA A 336 -5.68 7.17 2.36
N MET A 337 -5.37 6.62 3.53
CA MET A 337 -4.98 5.22 3.71
C MET A 337 -6.19 4.26 3.74
N LEU A 338 -7.40 4.76 3.97
CA LEU A 338 -8.60 3.93 4.07
C LEU A 338 -8.93 3.28 2.72
N GLY A 339 -9.25 1.99 2.75
CA GLY A 339 -9.55 1.21 1.55
C GLY A 339 -8.34 0.87 0.68
N ARG A 340 -7.12 1.15 1.16
CA ARG A 340 -5.86 0.83 0.48
C ARG A 340 -5.19 -0.38 1.10
N VAL A 341 -4.40 -1.10 0.31
CA VAL A 341 -3.46 -2.12 0.79
C VAL A 341 -2.06 -1.56 0.70
N VAL A 342 -1.37 -1.51 1.85
CA VAL A 342 -0.02 -0.95 1.98
C VAL A 342 0.94 -1.97 2.57
N ASP A 343 2.22 -1.82 2.25
CA ASP A 343 3.30 -2.51 2.94
C ASP A 343 3.57 -1.90 4.33
N ALA A 344 4.52 -2.48 5.06
CA ALA A 344 4.90 -2.05 6.41
C ALA A 344 5.47 -0.62 6.48
N LEU A 345 5.91 -0.05 5.35
CA LEU A 345 6.41 1.32 5.26
C LEU A 345 5.33 2.31 4.79
N GLY A 346 4.10 1.84 4.59
CA GLY A 346 2.98 2.64 4.10
C GLY A 346 3.02 2.88 2.58
N LYS A 347 3.81 2.12 1.82
CA LYS A 347 3.80 2.17 0.36
C LYS A 347 2.64 1.31 -0.16
N PRO A 348 1.81 1.81 -1.09
CA PRO A 348 0.71 1.04 -1.64
C PRO A 348 1.20 -0.14 -2.47
N ILE A 349 0.55 -1.29 -2.28
CA ILE A 349 0.80 -2.55 -3.01
C ILE A 349 -0.45 -3.09 -3.71
N ASP A 350 -1.57 -2.36 -3.64
CA ASP A 350 -2.85 -2.67 -4.30
C ASP A 350 -2.91 -2.30 -5.78
N GLY A 351 -1.85 -1.71 -6.35
CA GLY A 351 -1.84 -1.24 -7.74
C GLY A 351 -2.64 0.06 -7.97
N ARG A 352 -3.31 0.63 -6.96
CA ARG A 352 -4.16 1.83 -7.08
C ARG A 352 -3.37 3.15 -7.03
N GLY A 353 -2.12 3.12 -7.48
CA GLY A 353 -1.20 4.26 -7.46
C GLY A 353 -0.74 4.70 -6.06
N ARG A 354 -0.02 5.83 -5.98
CA ARG A 354 0.52 6.37 -4.71
C ARG A 354 -0.59 6.86 -3.76
N ILE A 355 -0.33 6.81 -2.45
CA ILE A 355 -1.22 7.40 -1.43
C ILE A 355 -0.78 8.84 -1.15
N TRP A 356 -1.73 9.78 -1.23
CA TRP A 356 -1.52 11.19 -0.95
C TRP A 356 -1.82 11.51 0.51
N SER A 357 -0.88 11.18 1.39
CA SER A 357 -0.90 11.59 2.78
C SER A 357 -0.02 12.82 2.99
N THR A 358 -0.51 13.79 3.74
CA THR A 358 0.23 15.01 4.16
C THR A 358 0.94 14.84 5.49
N GLU A 359 0.61 13.80 6.24
CA GLU A 359 1.06 13.60 7.62
C GLU A 359 1.85 12.30 7.75
N THR A 360 2.86 12.30 8.61
CA THR A 360 3.61 11.09 8.96
C THR A 360 3.67 10.93 10.47
N ARG A 361 3.61 9.70 10.96
CA ARG A 361 3.82 9.40 12.38
C ARG A 361 5.02 8.46 12.57
N PRO A 362 5.84 8.68 13.61
CA PRO A 362 6.87 7.71 14.00
C PRO A 362 6.24 6.34 14.27
N ILE A 363 6.95 5.27 13.87
CA ILE A 363 6.52 3.89 14.14
C ILE A 363 6.61 3.61 15.65
N GLU A 364 7.68 4.10 16.28
CA GLU A 364 7.86 4.03 17.73
C GLU A 364 7.50 5.37 18.37
N PHE A 365 6.47 5.35 19.22
CA PHE A 365 6.09 6.47 20.06
C PHE A 365 5.48 5.97 21.37
N GLN A 366 5.48 6.81 22.39
CA GLN A 366 4.92 6.44 23.70
C GLN A 366 3.40 6.29 23.63
N ALA A 367 2.88 5.21 24.22
CA ALA A 367 1.45 5.02 24.38
C ALA A 367 0.86 6.03 25.38
N PRO A 368 -0.45 6.33 25.30
CA PRO A 368 -1.12 7.23 26.25
C PRO A 368 -0.92 6.79 27.71
N ALA A 369 -0.63 7.75 28.60
CA ALA A 369 -0.43 7.48 30.02
C ALA A 369 -1.76 7.15 30.72
N ILE A 370 -1.71 6.72 31.98
CA ILE A 370 -2.91 6.35 32.74
C ILE A 370 -3.94 7.51 32.81
N PRO A 371 -3.56 8.78 33.07
CA PRO A 371 -4.52 9.89 33.13
C PRO A 371 -5.18 10.24 31.81
N ASP A 372 -4.53 9.91 30.68
CA ASP A 372 -5.03 10.20 29.33
C ASP A 372 -6.10 9.17 28.87
N ARG A 373 -6.35 8.14 29.67
CA ARG A 373 -7.26 7.04 29.35
C ARG A 373 -8.63 7.25 29.98
N GLN A 374 -9.65 6.78 29.28
CA GLN A 374 -11.01 6.67 29.80
C GLN A 374 -11.39 5.20 29.94
N SER A 375 -12.22 4.87 30.94
CA SER A 375 -12.80 3.53 31.07
C SER A 375 -13.61 3.17 29.83
N VAL A 376 -13.44 1.95 29.34
CA VAL A 376 -14.17 1.44 28.18
C VAL A 376 -15.64 1.24 28.56
N SER A 377 -16.54 1.98 27.90
CA SER A 377 -17.99 1.94 28.18
C SER A 377 -18.87 1.78 26.93
N VAL A 378 -18.29 1.87 25.73
CA VAL A 378 -19.02 1.77 24.46
C VAL A 378 -18.77 0.39 23.84
N PRO A 379 -19.81 -0.39 23.47
CA PRO A 379 -19.64 -1.71 22.88
C PRO A 379 -19.08 -1.63 21.45
N LEU A 380 -18.37 -2.68 21.05
CA LEU A 380 -17.97 -2.98 19.68
C LEU A 380 -18.60 -4.33 19.31
N HIS A 381 -19.67 -4.28 18.51
CA HIS A 381 -20.43 -5.48 18.15
C HIS A 381 -19.70 -6.28 17.09
N THR A 382 -19.38 -7.54 17.37
CA THR A 382 -18.72 -8.43 16.41
C THR A 382 -19.70 -9.02 15.39
N GLY A 383 -21.00 -9.02 15.69
CA GLY A 383 -22.02 -9.72 14.90
C GLY A 383 -22.07 -11.22 15.17
N ILE A 384 -21.19 -11.73 16.05
CA ILE A 384 -21.13 -13.14 16.44
C ILE A 384 -21.83 -13.30 17.78
N LYS A 385 -23.02 -13.90 17.77
CA LYS A 385 -23.88 -14.07 18.96
C LYS A 385 -23.13 -14.65 20.18
N ALA A 386 -22.27 -15.64 19.96
CA ALA A 386 -21.52 -16.27 21.04
C ALA A 386 -20.53 -15.31 21.70
N ILE A 387 -19.86 -14.44 20.92
CA ILE A 387 -18.90 -13.47 21.43
C ILE A 387 -19.65 -12.31 22.07
N ASP A 388 -20.60 -11.70 21.36
CA ASP A 388 -21.32 -10.52 21.85
C ASP A 388 -22.14 -10.80 23.12
N ALA A 389 -22.58 -12.06 23.35
CA ALA A 389 -23.31 -12.46 24.55
C ALA A 389 -22.43 -12.91 25.72
N LEU A 390 -21.33 -13.65 25.45
CA LEU A 390 -20.52 -14.27 26.51
C LEU A 390 -19.25 -13.49 26.83
N VAL A 391 -18.64 -12.86 25.82
CA VAL A 391 -17.37 -12.12 25.91
C VAL A 391 -17.49 -10.78 25.16
N PRO A 392 -18.32 -9.84 25.65
CA PRO A 392 -18.55 -8.58 24.97
C PRO A 392 -17.24 -7.78 24.87
N ILE A 393 -17.00 -7.21 23.69
CA ILE A 393 -15.80 -6.40 23.40
C ILE A 393 -16.20 -4.93 23.40
N GLY A 394 -15.45 -4.08 24.11
CA GLY A 394 -15.65 -2.63 24.11
C GLY A 394 -14.65 -1.86 23.23
N ARG A 395 -15.04 -0.67 22.78
CA ARG A 395 -14.17 0.24 22.00
C ARG A 395 -12.99 0.71 22.87
N GLY A 396 -11.76 0.36 22.46
CA GLY A 396 -10.54 0.64 23.23
C GLY A 396 -10.04 -0.53 24.08
N GLN A 397 -10.75 -1.67 24.08
CA GLN A 397 -10.30 -2.92 24.69
C GLN A 397 -9.28 -3.64 23.78
N ARG A 398 -8.44 -4.48 24.40
CA ARG A 398 -7.55 -5.42 23.70
C ARG A 398 -8.06 -6.84 23.98
N GLU A 399 -8.48 -7.55 22.95
CA GLU A 399 -9.03 -8.91 23.05
C GLU A 399 -8.18 -9.88 22.23
N LEU A 400 -7.76 -11.00 22.84
CA LEU A 400 -6.90 -11.99 22.19
C LEU A 400 -7.73 -13.12 21.57
N ILE A 401 -7.56 -13.35 20.28
CA ILE A 401 -8.12 -14.53 19.58
C ILE A 401 -7.02 -15.59 19.47
N ILE A 402 -7.12 -16.66 20.27
CA ILE A 402 -6.15 -17.77 20.30
C ILE A 402 -6.80 -19.08 19.84
N GLY A 403 -6.04 -19.94 19.17
CA GLY A 403 -6.48 -21.27 18.74
C GLY A 403 -5.58 -21.87 17.67
N ASP A 404 -5.79 -23.16 17.37
CA ASP A 404 -4.99 -23.93 16.41
C ASP A 404 -5.12 -23.46 14.95
N ARG A 405 -4.32 -24.02 14.05
CA ARG A 405 -4.43 -23.74 12.62
C ARG A 405 -5.85 -24.10 12.13
N GLN A 406 -6.40 -23.27 11.24
CA GLN A 406 -7.73 -23.49 10.61
C GLN A 406 -8.94 -23.52 11.57
N THR A 407 -8.84 -22.94 12.77
CA THR A 407 -9.97 -22.85 13.72
C THR A 407 -10.88 -21.62 13.51
N GLY A 408 -10.80 -20.94 12.36
CA GLY A 408 -11.66 -19.79 12.06
C GLY A 408 -11.22 -18.45 12.67
N LYS A 409 -10.03 -18.33 13.25
CA LYS A 409 -9.50 -17.06 13.81
C LYS A 409 -9.62 -15.87 12.84
N THR A 410 -9.23 -16.08 11.58
CA THR A 410 -9.31 -15.06 10.53
C THR A 410 -10.76 -14.73 10.18
N ALA A 411 -11.65 -15.73 10.13
CA ALA A 411 -13.06 -15.52 9.85
C ALA A 411 -13.71 -14.66 10.93
N ILE A 412 -13.44 -14.94 12.21
CA ILE A 412 -13.93 -14.12 13.33
C ILE A 412 -13.50 -12.66 13.19
N ALA A 413 -12.22 -12.40 12.87
CA ALA A 413 -11.72 -11.04 12.70
C ALA A 413 -12.34 -10.32 11.51
N ILE A 414 -12.51 -11.00 10.37
CA ILE A 414 -13.13 -10.42 9.16
C ILE A 414 -14.62 -10.15 9.39
N ASP A 415 -15.36 -11.08 10.01
CA ASP A 415 -16.78 -10.91 10.33
C ASP A 415 -16.98 -9.71 11.26
N ALA A 416 -16.11 -9.54 12.26
CA ALA A 416 -16.14 -8.38 13.14
C ALA A 416 -15.90 -7.07 12.38
N ILE A 417 -15.00 -7.04 11.38
CA ILE A 417 -14.78 -5.89 10.51
C ILE A 417 -16.03 -5.60 9.67
N LEU A 418 -16.62 -6.62 9.05
CA LEU A 418 -17.82 -6.48 8.22
C LEU A 418 -19.01 -5.94 9.03
N ALA A 419 -19.16 -6.39 10.28
CA ALA A 419 -20.18 -5.90 11.20
C ALA A 419 -20.07 -4.40 11.47
N GLN A 420 -18.87 -3.79 11.33
CA GLN A 420 -18.68 -2.35 11.53
C GLN A 420 -19.17 -1.48 10.37
N LYS A 421 -19.62 -2.05 9.26
CA LYS A 421 -20.15 -1.27 8.13
C LYS A 421 -21.30 -0.37 8.60
N GLY A 422 -21.13 0.94 8.45
CA GLY A 422 -22.10 1.95 8.89
C GLY A 422 -22.06 2.30 10.39
N GLN A 423 -21.17 1.70 11.19
CA GLN A 423 -21.07 1.97 12.64
C GLN A 423 -20.07 3.08 13.03
N ASN A 424 -19.53 3.78 12.03
CA ASN A 424 -18.51 4.82 12.20
C ASN A 424 -17.28 4.32 13.01
N VAL A 425 -16.77 3.15 12.63
CA VAL A 425 -15.55 2.55 13.20
C VAL A 425 -14.57 2.29 12.07
N LEU A 426 -13.39 2.91 12.14
CA LEU A 426 -12.30 2.64 11.19
C LEU A 426 -11.67 1.29 11.52
N CYS A 427 -11.58 0.43 10.51
CA CYS A 427 -11.03 -0.92 10.64
C CYS A 427 -9.67 -0.99 9.93
N ILE A 428 -8.67 -1.56 10.62
CA ILE A 428 -7.33 -1.79 10.07
C ILE A 428 -7.04 -3.28 10.22
N TYR A 429 -6.81 -3.96 9.10
CA TYR A 429 -6.42 -5.36 9.09
C TYR A 429 -4.92 -5.47 8.77
N VAL A 430 -4.14 -6.04 9.69
CA VAL A 430 -2.69 -6.21 9.54
C VAL A 430 -2.39 -7.69 9.36
N ALA A 431 -1.93 -8.07 8.17
CA ALA A 431 -1.49 -9.43 7.85
C ALA A 431 0.01 -9.57 8.09
N ILE A 432 0.42 -10.58 8.85
CA ILE A 432 1.83 -10.88 9.17
C ILE A 432 2.08 -12.37 8.89
N GLY A 433 3.00 -12.67 7.97
CA GLY A 433 3.38 -14.03 7.59
C GLY A 433 2.63 -14.54 6.36
#